data_AF-A0A4Q3GUG0-F1
#
_entry.id   AF-A0A4Q3GUG0-F1
#
_cell.length_a   1.000
_cell.length_b   1.000
_cell.length_c   1.000
_cell.angle_alpha   90.00
_cell.angle_beta   90.00
_cell.angle_gamma   90.00
#
_symmetry.space_group_name_H-M   'P 1'
#
loop_
_entity.id
_entity.type
_entity.pdbx_description
1 polymer ?
#
loop_
_entity_poly.entity_id
_entity_poly.type
_entity_poly.pdbx_seq_one_letter_code
_entity_poly.pdbx_strand_id
1 'polypeptide(L)'
;MALFLRFVRGHPMPSVPGLSFSIAQVGLLSFSWYLIHENVGISMLTTLDLYMPAHAALLVTVIATFVLAIGFALLFEWRFRKPVERLALVALDWIGRRVSWLAPLRSAPMAQPAAE
;
A
#
# COMPACT_ATOMS: atom_id res chain seq x y z
N MET A 1 9.96 -23.69 0.12
CA MET A 1 9.70 -23.49 1.57
C MET A 1 10.48 -22.31 2.17
N ALA A 2 11.81 -22.19 1.96
CA ALA A 2 12.65 -21.16 2.60
C ALA A 2 12.31 -19.70 2.19
N LEU A 3 11.85 -19.47 0.95
CA LEU A 3 11.43 -18.16 0.47
C LEU A 3 10.15 -17.66 1.15
N PHE A 4 9.17 -18.55 1.36
CA PHE A 4 7.91 -18.24 2.03
C PHE A 4 8.13 -17.87 3.51
N LEU A 5 9.01 -18.62 4.20
CA LEU A 5 9.37 -18.31 5.59
C LEU A 5 10.19 -17.00 5.72
N ARG A 6 10.97 -16.63 4.70
CA ARG A 6 11.65 -15.32 4.65
C ARG A 6 10.70 -14.15 4.40
N PHE A 7 9.66 -14.36 3.58
CA PHE A 7 8.60 -13.38 3.34
C PHE A 7 7.79 -13.08 4.61
N VAL A 8 7.36 -14.13 5.34
CA VAL A 8 6.61 -13.99 6.60
C VAL A 8 7.44 -13.33 7.71
N ARG A 9 8.78 -13.43 7.66
CA ARG A 9 9.71 -12.82 8.63
C ARG A 9 10.11 -11.37 8.31
N GLY A 10 9.51 -10.75 7.29
CA GLY A 10 9.75 -9.34 6.98
C GLY A 10 11.12 -9.02 6.40
N HIS A 11 11.89 -10.02 5.95
CA HIS A 11 13.16 -9.76 5.27
C HIS A 11 12.90 -9.31 3.82
N PRO A 12 13.46 -8.16 3.40
CA PRO A 12 13.36 -7.72 2.01
C PRO A 12 14.04 -8.74 1.09
N MET A 13 13.34 -9.20 0.05
CA MET A 13 13.90 -10.13 -0.94
C MET A 13 14.82 -9.36 -1.90
N PRO A 14 16.12 -9.70 -2.00
CA PRO A 14 17.07 -8.98 -2.84
C PRO A 14 16.76 -9.06 -4.35
N SER A 15 16.04 -10.10 -4.78
CA SER A 15 15.80 -10.38 -6.20
C SER A 15 14.57 -9.72 -6.78
N VAL A 16 13.66 -9.16 -5.96
CA VAL A 16 12.52 -8.38 -6.47
C VAL A 16 12.18 -7.22 -5.52
N PRO A 17 12.85 -6.06 -5.66
CA PRO A 17 12.46 -4.87 -4.93
C PRO A 17 11.04 -4.48 -5.36
N GLY A 18 10.11 -4.36 -4.41
CA GLY A 18 8.74 -3.87 -4.65
C GLY A 18 7.65 -4.91 -4.76
N LEU A 19 7.94 -6.22 -4.83
CA LEU A 19 6.89 -7.24 -4.94
C LEU A 19 6.00 -7.29 -3.68
N SER A 20 6.59 -7.10 -2.48
CA SER A 20 5.82 -6.93 -1.24
C SER A 20 4.97 -5.65 -1.24
N PHE A 21 5.46 -4.58 -1.89
CA PHE A 21 4.77 -3.30 -1.95
C PHE A 21 3.57 -3.34 -2.91
N SER A 22 3.76 -3.88 -4.12
CA SER A 22 2.66 -4.04 -5.08
C SER A 22 1.59 -5.00 -4.57
N ILE A 23 1.97 -6.11 -3.93
CA ILE A 23 1.00 -7.02 -3.29
C ILE A 23 0.26 -6.31 -2.15
N ALA A 24 0.95 -5.52 -1.32
CA ALA A 24 0.30 -4.77 -0.24
C ALA A 24 -0.67 -3.71 -0.77
N GLN A 25 -0.33 -3.02 -1.87
CA GLN A 25 -1.23 -2.04 -2.50
C GLN A 25 -2.46 -2.70 -3.13
N VAL A 26 -2.28 -3.83 -3.84
CA VAL A 26 -3.40 -4.59 -4.39
C VAL A 26 -4.28 -5.11 -3.27
N GLY A 27 -3.69 -5.65 -2.19
CA GLY A 27 -4.43 -6.12 -1.02
C GLY A 27 -5.22 -4.99 -0.32
N LEU A 28 -4.59 -3.83 -0.13
CA LEU A 28 -5.22 -2.66 0.48
C LEU A 28 -6.36 -2.11 -0.38
N LEU A 29 -6.17 -2.01 -1.69
CA LEU A 29 -7.19 -1.55 -2.62
C LEU A 29 -8.37 -2.54 -2.67
N SER A 30 -8.10 -3.83 -2.80
CA SER A 30 -9.14 -4.88 -2.80
C SER A 30 -9.93 -4.89 -1.50
N PHE A 31 -9.26 -4.76 -0.34
CA PHE A 31 -9.93 -4.68 0.96
C PHE A 31 -10.75 -3.38 1.12
N SER A 32 -10.21 -2.25 0.68
CA SER A 32 -10.92 -0.95 0.72
C SER A 32 -12.16 -1.00 -0.15
N TRP A 33 -12.04 -1.58 -1.35
CA TRP A 33 -13.18 -1.77 -2.24
C TRP A 33 -14.20 -2.73 -1.65
N TYR A 34 -13.75 -3.83 -1.03
CA TYR A 34 -14.61 -4.76 -0.31
C TYR A 34 -15.52 -4.04 0.71
N LEU A 35 -14.93 -3.25 1.61
CA LEU A 35 -15.71 -2.54 2.65
C LEU A 35 -16.69 -1.50 2.09
N ILE A 36 -16.28 -0.81 1.00
CA ILE A 36 -17.06 0.28 0.42
C ILE A 36 -18.20 -0.27 -0.43
N HIS A 37 -17.94 -1.22 -1.34
CA HIS A 37 -18.99 -1.73 -2.22
C HIS A 37 -20.06 -2.52 -1.47
N GLU A 38 -19.71 -3.17 -0.35
CA GLU A 38 -20.66 -3.93 0.46
C GLU A 38 -21.70 -3.01 1.14
N ASN A 39 -21.27 -1.88 1.71
CA ASN A 39 -22.18 -0.99 2.45
C ASN A 39 -22.67 0.20 1.63
N VAL A 40 -21.72 0.94 1.04
CA VAL A 40 -22.00 2.14 0.24
C VAL A 40 -22.53 1.74 -1.13
N GLY A 41 -21.97 0.68 -1.73
CA GLY A 41 -22.41 0.21 -3.04
C GLY A 41 -23.86 -0.24 -3.05
N ILE A 42 -24.31 -1.03 -2.07
CA ILE A 42 -25.72 -1.44 -1.97
C ILE A 42 -26.64 -0.21 -1.81
N SER A 43 -26.30 0.72 -0.91
CA SER A 43 -27.09 1.94 -0.69
C SER A 43 -27.16 2.84 -1.92
N MET A 44 -26.09 2.90 -2.69
CA MET A 44 -26.02 3.68 -3.92
C MET A 44 -26.82 3.00 -5.03
N LEU A 45 -26.72 1.67 -5.15
CA LEU A 45 -27.47 0.89 -6.14
C LEU A 45 -28.98 1.01 -5.92
N THR A 46 -29.45 0.86 -4.68
CA THR A 46 -30.88 0.99 -4.35
C THR A 46 -31.42 2.39 -4.64
N THR A 47 -30.57 3.42 -4.48
CA THR A 47 -30.95 4.79 -4.80
C THR A 47 -30.97 5.02 -6.32
N LEU A 48 -29.94 4.56 -7.05
CA LEU A 48 -29.80 4.79 -8.49
C LEU A 48 -30.82 3.99 -9.30
N ASP A 49 -31.21 2.80 -8.85
CA ASP A 49 -32.22 1.96 -9.53
C ASP A 49 -33.60 2.64 -9.62
N LEU A 50 -33.86 3.66 -8.78
CA LEU A 50 -35.06 4.49 -8.87
C LEU A 50 -35.05 5.46 -10.06
N TYR A 51 -33.86 5.81 -10.56
CA TYR A 51 -33.69 6.91 -11.52
C TYR A 51 -33.08 6.47 -12.86
N MET A 52 -32.54 5.24 -12.95
CA MET A 52 -31.95 4.73 -14.17
C MET A 52 -32.13 3.21 -14.30
N PRO A 53 -32.01 2.65 -15.52
CA PRO A 53 -32.07 1.21 -15.72
C PRO A 53 -31.01 0.46 -14.90
N ALA A 54 -31.36 -0.73 -14.39
CA ALA A 54 -30.53 -1.53 -13.50
C ALA A 54 -29.07 -1.72 -13.98
N HIS A 55 -28.86 -1.93 -15.29
CA HIS A 55 -27.52 -2.09 -15.85
C HIS A 55 -26.67 -0.82 -15.76
N ALA A 56 -27.27 0.35 -15.97
CA ALA A 56 -26.61 1.64 -15.83
C ALA A 56 -26.34 1.96 -14.36
N ALA A 57 -27.31 1.70 -13.48
CA ALA A 57 -27.16 1.88 -12.03
C ALA A 57 -26.02 1.03 -11.47
N LEU A 58 -25.93 -0.22 -11.91
CA LEU A 58 -24.86 -1.14 -11.52
C LEU A 58 -23.50 -0.65 -12.02
N LEU A 59 -23.38 -0.27 -13.29
CA LEU A 59 -22.13 0.25 -13.85
C LEU A 59 -21.64 1.49 -13.09
N VAL A 60 -22.53 2.46 -12.86
CA VAL A 60 -22.22 3.70 -12.13
C VAL A 60 -21.80 3.40 -10.69
N THR A 61 -22.51 2.50 -10.01
CA THR A 61 -22.19 2.10 -8.63
C THR A 61 -20.82 1.44 -8.54
N VAL A 62 -20.51 0.51 -9.45
CA VAL A 62 -19.21 -0.17 -9.49
C VAL A 62 -18.08 0.83 -9.72
N ILE A 63 -18.22 1.73 -10.70
CA ILE A 63 -17.22 2.75 -11.00
C ILE A 63 -17.04 3.69 -9.79
N ALA A 64 -18.13 4.20 -9.22
CA ALA A 64 -18.08 5.14 -8.11
C ALA A 64 -17.44 4.53 -6.86
N THR A 65 -17.83 3.31 -6.49
CA THR A 65 -17.27 2.60 -5.33
C THR A 65 -15.80 2.24 -5.53
N PHE A 66 -15.38 1.91 -6.76
CA PHE A 66 -13.98 1.67 -7.08
C PHE A 66 -13.13 2.95 -6.96
N VAL A 67 -13.63 4.09 -7.46
CA VAL A 67 -12.95 5.40 -7.30
C VAL A 67 -12.84 5.79 -5.83
N LEU A 68 -13.91 5.60 -5.04
CA LEU A 68 -13.87 5.82 -3.59
C LEU A 68 -12.83 4.91 -2.91
N ALA A 69 -12.71 3.65 -3.33
CA ALA A 69 -11.72 2.73 -2.81
C ALA A 69 -10.29 3.15 -3.12
N ILE A 70 -10.01 3.69 -4.31
CA ILE A 70 -8.71 4.29 -4.64
C ILE A 70 -8.42 5.46 -3.70
N GLY A 71 -9.38 6.36 -3.52
CA GLY A 71 -9.25 7.49 -2.61
C GLY A 71 -8.96 7.05 -1.17
N PHE A 72 -9.68 6.03 -0.69
CA PHE A 72 -9.50 5.47 0.64
C PHE A 72 -8.13 4.80 0.81
N ALA A 73 -7.68 4.03 -0.19
CA ALA A 73 -6.36 3.41 -0.19
C ALA A 73 -5.24 4.46 -0.15
N LEU A 74 -5.35 5.54 -0.93
CA LEU A 74 -4.39 6.66 -0.92
C LEU A 74 -4.38 7.41 0.41
N LEU A 75 -5.56 7.68 0.98
CA LEU A 75 -5.71 8.28 2.30
C LEU A 75 -5.08 7.40 3.38
N PHE A 76 -5.30 6.09 3.32
CA PHE A 76 -4.73 5.13 4.26
C PHE A 76 -3.22 5.04 4.13
N GLU A 77 -2.70 5.03 2.91
CA GLU A 77 -1.27 5.09 2.63
C GLU A 77 -0.64 6.36 3.21
N TRP A 78 -1.26 7.52 2.99
CA TRP A 78 -0.80 8.78 3.55
C TRP A 78 -0.86 8.81 5.08
N ARG A 79 -1.97 8.33 5.67
CA ARG A 79 -2.24 8.43 7.10
C ARG A 79 -1.50 7.41 7.96
N PHE A 80 -1.24 6.21 7.44
CA PHE A 80 -0.70 5.09 8.22
C PHE A 80 0.66 4.63 7.71
N ARG A 81 0.86 4.50 6.39
CA ARG A 81 2.13 4.00 5.86
C ARG A 81 3.26 5.00 6.07
N LYS A 82 3.10 6.25 5.63
CA LYS A 82 4.19 7.26 5.75
C LYS A 82 4.63 7.51 7.20
N PRO A 83 3.75 7.58 8.21
CA PRO A 83 4.16 7.72 9.60
C PRO A 83 4.86 6.47 10.15
N VAL A 84 4.37 5.27 9.82
CA VAL A 84 4.99 4.01 10.26
C VAL A 84 6.36 3.81 9.62
N GLU A 85 6.51 4.15 8.34
CA GLU A 85 7.79 4.10 7.64
C GLU A 85 8.82 5.05 8.27
N ARG A 86 8.40 6.28 8.64
CA ARG A 86 9.24 7.20 9.41
C ARG A 86 9.65 6.63 10.76
N LEU A 87 8.72 6.01 11.49
CA LEU A 87 9.04 5.39 12.78
C LEU A 87 10.00 4.21 12.62
N ALA A 88 9.84 3.40 11.58
CA ALA A 88 10.73 2.27 11.29
C ALA A 88 12.15 2.76 10.94
N LEU A 89 12.28 3.80 10.12
CA LEU A 89 13.57 4.42 9.79
C LEU A 89 14.23 5.03 11.03
N VAL A 90 13.48 5.74 11.88
CA VAL A 90 13.99 6.30 13.14
C VAL A 90 14.44 5.20 14.11
N ALA A 91 13.68 4.10 14.22
CA ALA A 91 14.05 2.96 15.04
C ALA A 91 15.31 2.27 14.51
N LEU A 92 15.42 2.08 13.20
CA LEU A 92 16.62 1.54 12.54
C LEU A 92 17.84 2.45 12.77
N ASP A 93 17.69 3.76 12.61
CA ASP A 93 18.77 4.72 12.88
C ASP A 93 19.16 4.77 14.35
N TRP A 94 18.20 4.59 15.26
CA TRP A 94 18.47 4.54 16.69
C TRP A 94 19.19 3.26 17.11
N ILE A 95 18.78 2.10 16.57
CA ILE A 95 19.46 0.82 16.76
C ILE A 95 20.85 0.86 16.12
N GLY A 96 20.98 1.37 14.89
CA GLY A 96 22.24 1.53 14.18
C GLY A 96 23.22 2.46 14.88
N ARG A 97 22.73 3.50 15.56
CA ARG A 97 23.56 4.37 16.43
C ARG A 97 24.00 3.69 17.73
N ARG A 98 23.21 2.76 18.27
CA ARG A 98 23.56 1.98 19.47
C ARG A 98 24.50 0.80 19.18
N VAL A 99 24.53 0.30 17.95
CA VAL A 99 25.39 -0.81 17.52
C VAL A 99 26.51 -0.25 16.64
N SER A 100 27.54 0.34 17.25
CA SER A 100 28.70 0.94 16.54
C SER A 100 29.56 -0.08 15.76
N TRP A 101 29.30 -1.38 15.91
CA TRP A 101 30.08 -2.45 15.27
C TRP A 101 29.70 -2.70 13.80
N LEU A 102 28.61 -2.10 13.30
CA LEU A 102 28.19 -2.18 11.88
C LEU A 102 28.57 -0.93 11.07
N ALA A 103 29.37 -0.03 11.64
CA ALA A 103 29.94 1.13 10.95
C ALA A 103 30.60 0.84 9.58
N PRO A 104 31.19 -0.35 9.29
CA PRO A 104 31.77 -0.64 7.98
C PRO A 104 30.76 -0.89 6.86
N LEU A 105 29.47 -1.11 7.18
CA LEU A 105 28.40 -1.33 6.18
C LEU A 105 27.63 -0.04 5.85
N ARG A 106 28.04 1.10 6.42
CA ARG A 106 27.58 2.42 6.00
C ARG A 106 28.04 2.64 4.56
N SER A 107 27.11 2.44 3.63
CA SER A 107 27.04 3.04 2.30
C SER A 107 28.35 3.68 1.82
N ALA A 108 29.04 2.97 0.91
CA ALA A 108 29.90 3.63 -0.06
C ALA A 108 29.20 4.89 -0.59
N PRO A 109 29.93 6.00 -0.79
CA PRO A 109 29.33 7.26 -1.21
C PRO A 109 28.54 7.03 -2.49
N MET A 110 27.31 7.54 -2.52
CA MET A 110 26.51 7.69 -3.73
C MET A 110 27.43 8.25 -4.82
N ALA A 111 27.66 7.47 -5.87
CA ALA A 111 28.20 7.98 -7.11
C ALA A 111 27.32 9.16 -7.53
N GLN A 112 27.97 10.32 -7.70
CA GLN A 112 27.37 11.51 -8.28
C GLN A 112 26.52 11.13 -9.50
N PRO A 113 25.32 11.72 -9.69
CA PRO A 113 24.69 11.65 -10.99
C PRO A 113 25.60 12.39 -11.97
N ALA A 114 26.09 11.69 -12.99
CA ALA A 114 26.73 12.32 -14.13
C ALA A 114 25.71 13.28 -14.77
N ALA A 115 26.06 14.56 -14.80
CA ALA A 115 25.36 15.55 -15.59
C ALA A 115 25.77 15.37 -17.05
N GLU A 116 24.78 15.12 -17.91
CA GLU A 116 24.77 15.51 -19.32
C GLU A 116 23.38 16.04 -19.67
#